data_AF-A0A060Z533-F1
#
_entry.id   AF-A0A060Z533-F1
#
_cell.length_a   1.000
_cell.length_b   1.000
_cell.length_c   1.000
_cell.angle_alpha   90.00
_cell.angle_beta   90.00
_cell.angle_gamma   90.00
#
_symmetry.space_group_name_H-M   'P 1'
#
loop_
_entity.id
_entity.type
_entity.pdbx_description
1 polymer ?
#
loop_
_entity_poly.entity_id
_entity_poly.type
_entity_poly.pdbx_seq_one_letter_code
_entity_poly.pdbx_strand_id
1 'polypeptide(L)'
;MCLFNPQYSSTSTYVIYAHLLRQIAGLSEADHHFLVHWFKKLSPRRFRQLVERFLHFISTRLLPAPPDELPPLTRCSWWIPAATKVLALFNAANSISTPPIMSFTDFYNITLDHIDIMEQYRTWQSHGNSNKFSFCQFPFILSTVVKKAIIQRDSEQQMISMARQSLVNKVSRRQRVDMNLLFLNIKVRRAQLLSDSLDEVRPPNTLLKHCPL
;
A
#
# COMPACT_ATOMS: atom_id res chain seq x y z
N MET A 1 -14.29 23.96 4.43
CA MET A 1 -15.75 24.17 4.48
C MET A 1 -16.49 23.33 3.42
N CYS A 2 -16.00 23.22 2.19
CA CYS A 2 -16.68 22.48 1.11
C CYS A 2 -16.78 20.96 1.31
N LEU A 3 -15.74 20.28 1.82
CA LEU A 3 -15.73 18.81 1.99
C LEU A 3 -16.91 18.25 2.82
N PHE A 4 -17.49 19.05 3.71
CA PHE A 4 -18.61 18.64 4.57
C PHE A 4 -19.97 18.66 3.87
N ASN A 5 -20.06 19.14 2.63
CA ASN A 5 -21.35 19.20 1.95
C ASN A 5 -21.91 17.77 1.80
N PRO A 6 -23.09 17.45 2.40
CA PRO A 6 -23.66 16.11 2.34
C PRO A 6 -24.03 15.67 0.91
N GLN A 7 -24.28 16.64 0.01
CA GLN A 7 -24.59 16.41 -1.41
C GLN A 7 -23.50 15.61 -2.13
N TYR A 8 -22.23 15.70 -1.69
CA TYR A 8 -21.11 14.94 -2.24
C TYR A 8 -21.17 13.43 -2.00
N SER A 9 -22.20 12.94 -1.29
CA SER A 9 -22.45 11.51 -1.14
C SER A 9 -23.23 10.93 -2.33
N SER A 10 -23.84 11.77 -3.18
CA SER A 10 -24.58 11.36 -4.38
C SER A 10 -23.68 11.23 -5.59
N THR A 11 -23.82 10.14 -6.37
CA THR A 11 -23.07 9.88 -7.61
C THR A 11 -23.22 11.02 -8.64
N SER A 12 -24.37 11.70 -8.66
CA SER A 12 -24.62 12.88 -9.51
C SER A 12 -23.65 14.05 -9.28
N THR A 13 -23.00 14.12 -8.12
CA THR A 13 -22.08 15.21 -7.75
C THR A 13 -20.61 14.81 -7.82
N TYR A 14 -20.30 13.56 -8.19
CA TYR A 14 -18.95 13.00 -8.14
C TYR A 14 -17.96 13.74 -9.03
N VAL A 15 -18.41 14.30 -10.16
CA VAL A 15 -17.56 15.13 -11.03
C VAL A 15 -17.05 16.35 -10.27
N ILE A 16 -17.95 17.11 -9.65
CA ILE A 16 -17.62 18.30 -8.87
C ILE A 16 -16.75 17.92 -7.67
N TYR A 17 -17.12 16.84 -6.99
CA TYR A 17 -16.35 16.34 -5.86
C TYR A 17 -14.93 15.97 -6.27
N ALA A 18 -14.74 15.23 -7.37
CA ALA A 18 -13.43 14.88 -7.88
C ALA A 18 -12.58 16.13 -8.15
N HIS A 19 -13.13 17.16 -8.81
CA HIS A 19 -12.41 18.41 -9.06
C HIS A 19 -11.95 19.08 -7.75
N LEU A 20 -12.80 19.10 -6.72
CA LEU A 20 -12.41 19.58 -5.39
C LEU A 20 -11.26 18.77 -4.80
N LEU A 21 -11.33 17.43 -4.87
CA LEU A 21 -10.26 16.55 -4.37
C LEU A 21 -8.95 16.78 -5.12
N ARG A 22 -9.01 17.03 -6.42
CA ARG A 22 -7.84 17.34 -7.23
C ARG A 22 -7.18 18.66 -6.80
N GLN A 23 -7.96 19.70 -6.49
CA GLN A 23 -7.40 20.94 -5.99
C GLN A 23 -6.70 20.73 -4.65
N ILE A 24 -7.32 19.99 -3.72
CA ILE A 24 -6.72 19.69 -2.42
C ILE A 24 -5.46 18.85 -2.58
N ALA A 25 -5.48 17.82 -3.42
CA ALA A 25 -4.34 16.95 -3.69
C ALA A 25 -3.18 17.67 -4.40
N GLY A 26 -3.45 18.81 -5.04
CA GLY A 26 -2.46 19.63 -5.74
C GLY A 26 -1.93 20.83 -4.94
N LEU A 27 -2.38 21.00 -3.68
CA LEU A 27 -1.84 22.02 -2.78
C LEU A 27 -0.35 21.75 -2.47
N SER A 28 0.34 22.79 -1.98
CA SER A 28 1.73 22.66 -1.54
C SER A 28 1.85 21.75 -0.32
N GLU A 29 3.03 21.19 -0.10
CA GLU A 29 3.31 20.41 1.12
C GLU A 29 3.01 21.23 2.38
N ALA A 30 3.35 22.52 2.42
CA ALA A 30 3.06 23.38 3.56
C ALA A 30 1.55 23.47 3.84
N ASP A 31 0.73 23.63 2.81
CA ASP A 31 -0.73 23.66 2.93
C ASP A 31 -1.28 22.30 3.39
N HIS A 32 -0.70 21.19 2.92
CA HIS A 32 -1.06 19.84 3.40
C HIS A 32 -0.78 19.70 4.90
N HIS A 33 0.36 20.18 5.39
CA HIS A 33 0.66 20.16 6.82
C HIS A 33 -0.37 20.96 7.63
N PHE A 34 -0.75 22.15 7.17
CA PHE A 34 -1.83 22.94 7.78
C PHE A 34 -3.17 22.18 7.79
N LEU A 35 -3.53 21.55 6.67
CA LEU A 35 -4.76 20.77 6.56
C LEU A 35 -4.77 19.57 7.50
N VAL A 36 -3.66 18.85 7.62
CA VAL A 36 -3.51 17.71 8.54
C VAL A 36 -3.76 18.15 9.99
N HIS A 37 -3.17 19.26 10.42
CA HIS A 37 -3.41 19.82 11.76
C HIS A 37 -4.84 20.34 11.94
N TRP A 38 -5.47 20.84 10.89
CA TRP A 38 -6.86 21.26 10.94
C TRP A 38 -7.83 20.07 10.99
N PHE A 39 -7.59 19.01 10.20
CA PHE A 39 -8.38 17.78 10.21
C PHE A 39 -8.34 17.08 11.56
N LYS A 40 -7.20 17.14 12.27
CA LYS A 40 -7.05 16.64 13.65
C LYS A 40 -8.05 17.28 14.63
N LYS A 41 -8.50 18.51 14.39
CA LYS A 41 -9.47 19.22 15.26
C LYS A 41 -10.94 18.85 14.99
N LEU A 42 -11.21 18.00 14.01
CA LEU A 42 -12.58 17.58 13.69
C LEU A 42 -13.13 16.63 14.75
N SER A 43 -14.45 16.66 14.95
CA SER A 43 -15.10 15.68 15.82
C SER A 43 -14.96 14.27 15.21
N PRO A 44 -14.79 13.21 16.03
CA PRO A 44 -14.61 11.85 15.54
C PRO A 44 -15.72 11.40 14.57
N ARG A 45 -16.97 11.79 14.83
CA ARG A 45 -18.11 11.51 13.96
C ARG A 45 -17.94 12.12 12.57
N ARG A 46 -17.56 13.40 12.47
CA ARG A 46 -17.39 14.08 11.18
C ARG A 46 -16.17 13.54 10.44
N PHE A 47 -15.10 13.25 11.17
CA PHE A 47 -13.88 12.67 10.61
C PHE A 47 -14.18 11.31 9.96
N ARG A 48 -14.86 10.41 10.68
CA ARG A 48 -15.30 9.11 10.18
C ARG A 48 -16.19 9.23 8.94
N GLN A 49 -17.21 10.09 8.96
CA GLN A 49 -18.09 10.31 7.81
C GLN A 49 -17.35 10.75 6.55
N LEU A 50 -16.30 11.57 6.69
CA LEU A 50 -15.48 11.97 5.54
C LEU A 50 -14.62 10.81 5.03
N VAL A 51 -13.98 10.04 5.93
CA VAL A 51 -13.21 8.84 5.57
C VAL A 51 -14.10 7.84 4.82
N GLU A 52 -15.28 7.51 5.36
CA GLU A 52 -16.25 6.62 4.72
C GLU A 52 -16.67 7.13 3.34
N ARG A 53 -16.88 8.45 3.18
CA ARG A 53 -17.20 9.04 1.88
C ARG A 53 -16.07 8.89 0.87
N PHE A 54 -14.81 9.12 1.26
CA PHE A 54 -13.68 8.91 0.37
C PHE A 54 -13.56 7.45 -0.04
N LEU A 55 -13.70 6.52 0.91
CA LEU A 55 -13.64 5.08 0.65
C LEU A 55 -14.78 4.64 -0.29
N HIS A 56 -15.99 5.13 -0.06
CA HIS A 56 -17.14 4.86 -0.92
C HIS A 56 -16.92 5.44 -2.33
N PHE A 57 -16.47 6.69 -2.45
CA PHE A 57 -16.15 7.31 -3.74
C PHE A 57 -15.10 6.51 -4.53
N ILE A 58 -14.02 6.06 -3.86
CA ILE A 58 -12.99 5.21 -4.49
C ILE A 58 -13.60 3.87 -4.93
N SER A 59 -14.39 3.24 -4.07
CA SER A 59 -15.04 1.94 -4.33
C SER A 59 -15.98 1.98 -5.52
N THR A 60 -16.93 2.94 -5.53
CA THR A 60 -17.87 3.14 -6.63
C THR A 60 -17.14 3.47 -7.92
N ARG A 61 -16.00 4.15 -7.85
CA ARG A 61 -15.21 4.45 -9.04
C ARG A 61 -14.43 3.23 -9.58
N LEU A 62 -13.97 2.34 -8.71
CA LEU A 62 -13.30 1.10 -9.08
C LEU A 62 -14.26 0.08 -9.68
N LEU A 63 -15.42 -0.07 -9.04
CA LEU A 63 -16.45 -1.05 -9.38
C LEU A 63 -17.81 -0.35 -9.46
N PRO A 64 -18.09 0.37 -10.56
CA PRO A 64 -19.37 1.07 -10.72
C PRO A 64 -20.52 0.07 -10.83
N ALA A 65 -21.60 0.30 -10.08
CA ALA A 65 -22.82 -0.51 -10.17
C ALA A 65 -23.77 0.09 -11.23
N PRO A 66 -24.43 -0.72 -12.07
CA PRO A 66 -25.53 -0.21 -12.91
C PRO A 66 -26.64 0.36 -12.01
N PRO A 67 -27.23 1.54 -12.28
CA PRO A 67 -27.20 2.33 -13.51
C PRO A 67 -26.25 3.54 -13.47
N ASP A 68 -25.19 3.54 -12.64
CA ASP A 68 -24.32 4.72 -12.48
C ASP A 68 -23.63 5.10 -13.80
N GLU A 69 -24.13 6.14 -14.47
CA GLU A 69 -23.54 6.76 -15.66
C GLU A 69 -22.31 7.60 -15.28
N LEU A 70 -21.30 6.96 -14.69
CA LEU A 70 -20.03 7.62 -14.43
C LEU A 70 -19.24 7.80 -15.74
N PRO A 71 -18.50 8.91 -15.90
CA PRO A 71 -17.64 9.11 -17.06
C PRO A 71 -16.67 7.94 -17.26
N PRO A 72 -16.28 7.60 -18.49
CA PRO A 72 -15.35 6.51 -18.75
C PRO A 72 -14.02 6.69 -18.00
N LEU A 73 -13.44 5.60 -17.51
CA LEU A 73 -12.19 5.58 -16.71
C LEU A 73 -11.04 6.33 -17.40
N THR A 74 -10.98 6.28 -18.73
CA THR A 74 -9.95 6.94 -19.53
C THR A 74 -9.94 8.47 -19.41
N ARG A 75 -11.09 9.12 -19.20
CA ARG A 75 -11.19 10.58 -19.06
C ARG A 75 -11.02 11.07 -17.63
N CYS A 76 -11.14 10.18 -16.67
CA CYS A 76 -11.20 10.49 -15.24
C CYS A 76 -10.24 9.62 -14.42
N SER A 77 -9.12 9.23 -15.03
CA SER A 77 -8.06 8.42 -14.41
C SER A 77 -7.44 9.09 -13.18
N TRP A 78 -7.58 10.41 -13.05
CA TRP A 78 -7.09 11.21 -11.94
C TRP A 78 -8.00 11.23 -10.71
N TRP A 79 -9.23 10.69 -10.78
CA TRP A 79 -10.20 10.72 -9.66
C TRP A 79 -9.73 9.90 -8.47
N ILE A 80 -9.40 8.63 -8.70
CA ILE A 80 -8.94 7.71 -7.66
C ILE A 80 -7.62 8.20 -7.04
N PRO A 81 -6.59 8.60 -7.82
CA PRO A 81 -5.37 9.16 -7.26
C PRO A 81 -5.61 10.39 -6.38
N ALA A 82 -6.45 11.33 -6.84
CA ALA A 82 -6.76 12.54 -6.07
C ALA A 82 -7.45 12.19 -4.75
N ALA A 83 -8.47 11.33 -4.78
CA ALA A 83 -9.20 10.91 -3.58
C ALA A 83 -8.28 10.17 -2.59
N THR A 84 -7.44 9.26 -3.08
CA THR A 84 -6.51 8.48 -2.25
C THR A 84 -5.47 9.40 -1.59
N LYS A 85 -4.95 10.41 -2.31
CA LYS A 85 -4.04 11.41 -1.74
C LYS A 85 -4.71 12.25 -0.65
N VAL A 86 -5.95 12.72 -0.85
CA VAL A 86 -6.69 13.45 0.19
C VAL A 86 -6.97 12.56 1.39
N LEU A 87 -7.35 11.29 1.18
CA LEU A 87 -7.53 10.33 2.26
C LEU A 87 -6.23 10.07 3.04
N ALA A 88 -5.05 10.13 2.38
CA ALA A 88 -3.76 10.04 3.05
C ALA A 88 -3.54 11.20 4.04
N LEU A 89 -4.05 12.41 3.76
CA LEU A 89 -4.02 13.53 4.72
C LEU A 89 -4.86 13.23 5.97
N PHE A 90 -6.01 12.55 5.81
CA PHE A 90 -6.80 12.09 6.95
C PHE A 90 -6.05 11.02 7.74
N ASN A 91 -5.43 10.04 7.07
CA ASN A 91 -4.61 9.05 7.77
C ASN A 91 -3.45 9.72 8.54
N ALA A 92 -2.77 10.70 7.94
CA ALA A 92 -1.74 11.48 8.62
C ALA A 92 -2.28 12.23 9.84
N ALA A 93 -3.44 12.88 9.71
CA ALA A 93 -4.12 13.56 10.83
C ALA A 93 -4.49 12.58 11.96
N ASN A 94 -4.91 11.36 11.63
CA ASN A 94 -5.17 10.30 12.60
C ASN A 94 -3.89 9.87 13.33
N SER A 95 -2.79 9.70 12.59
CA SER A 95 -1.48 9.29 13.13
C SER A 95 -0.85 10.31 14.08
N ILE A 96 -1.00 11.61 13.81
CA ILE A 96 -0.48 12.67 14.70
C ILE A 96 -1.41 12.98 15.89
N SER A 97 -2.54 12.28 16.00
CA SER A 97 -3.50 12.44 17.08
C SER A 97 -3.24 11.44 18.21
N THR A 98 -3.31 11.92 19.45
CA THR A 98 -3.10 11.13 20.66
C THR A 98 -4.25 11.39 21.63
N PRO A 99 -5.22 10.45 21.79
CA PRO A 99 -5.34 9.17 21.06
C PRO A 99 -5.72 9.35 19.58
N PRO A 100 -5.57 8.30 18.74
CA PRO A 100 -6.09 8.29 17.37
C PRO A 100 -7.59 8.63 17.33
N ILE A 101 -8.03 9.36 16.31
CA ILE A 101 -9.41 9.82 16.14
C ILE A 101 -10.35 8.66 15.80
N MET A 102 -9.84 7.69 15.04
CA MET A 102 -10.52 6.43 14.69
C MET A 102 -9.51 5.29 14.52
N SER A 103 -10.01 4.05 14.42
CA SER A 103 -9.16 2.88 14.19
C SER A 103 -8.50 2.95 12.81
N PHE A 104 -7.24 2.53 12.70
CA PHE A 104 -6.55 2.43 11.39
C PHE A 104 -7.19 1.37 10.48
N THR A 105 -7.91 0.40 11.03
CA THR A 105 -8.66 -0.59 10.22
C THR A 105 -9.84 0.04 9.49
N ASP A 106 -10.38 1.14 10.01
CA ASP A 106 -11.50 1.85 9.40
C ASP A 106 -11.08 2.63 8.13
N PHE A 107 -9.78 2.70 7.84
CA PHE A 107 -9.25 3.24 6.58
C PHE A 107 -9.15 2.18 5.48
N TYR A 108 -9.37 0.90 5.78
CA TYR A 108 -9.25 -0.16 4.79
C TYR A 108 -10.38 -0.06 3.77
N ASN A 109 -10.02 -0.16 2.49
CA ASN A 109 -10.99 -0.31 1.41
C ASN A 109 -11.07 -1.79 0.99
N ILE A 110 -12.08 -2.50 1.48
CA ILE A 110 -12.31 -3.91 1.16
C ILE A 110 -12.55 -4.17 -0.33
N THR A 111 -12.98 -3.18 -1.11
CA THR A 111 -13.12 -3.36 -2.57
C THR A 111 -11.79 -3.66 -3.25
N LEU A 112 -10.68 -3.29 -2.63
CA LEU A 112 -9.34 -3.63 -3.10
C LEU A 112 -9.01 -5.12 -2.94
N ASP A 113 -9.77 -5.87 -2.14
CA ASP A 113 -9.62 -7.33 -2.04
C ASP A 113 -10.19 -8.03 -3.29
N HIS A 114 -10.98 -7.33 -4.10
CA HIS A 114 -11.64 -7.85 -5.31
C HIS A 114 -10.97 -7.40 -6.62
N ILE A 115 -9.90 -6.61 -6.56
CA ILE A 115 -9.12 -6.21 -7.74
C ILE A 115 -7.84 -7.04 -7.86
N ASP A 116 -7.24 -7.09 -9.05
CA ASP A 116 -5.91 -7.69 -9.22
C ASP A 116 -4.83 -6.80 -8.60
N ILE A 117 -4.64 -6.94 -7.28
CA ILE A 117 -3.58 -6.24 -6.57
C ILE A 117 -2.19 -6.67 -7.02
N MET A 118 -2.03 -7.86 -7.61
CA MET A 118 -0.73 -8.32 -8.10
C MET A 118 -0.32 -7.55 -9.35
N GLU A 119 -1.27 -7.15 -10.20
CA GLU A 119 -1.01 -6.20 -11.28
C GLU A 119 -0.60 -4.82 -10.73
N GLN A 120 -1.26 -4.34 -9.68
CA GLN A 120 -0.92 -3.08 -9.01
C GLN A 120 0.50 -3.11 -8.40
N TYR A 121 0.87 -4.23 -7.78
CA TYR A 121 2.19 -4.46 -7.20
C TYR A 121 3.26 -4.51 -8.29
N ARG A 122 3.04 -5.24 -9.39
CA ARG A 122 3.97 -5.27 -10.54
C ARG A 122 4.16 -3.88 -11.14
N THR A 123 3.06 -3.12 -11.30
CA THR A 123 3.09 -1.75 -11.81
C THR A 123 3.92 -0.86 -10.89
N TRP A 124 3.70 -0.94 -9.58
CA TRP A 124 4.48 -0.19 -8.58
C TRP A 124 5.96 -0.57 -8.61
N GLN A 125 6.29 -1.87 -8.60
CA GLN A 125 7.65 -2.38 -8.56
C GLN A 125 8.45 -2.01 -9.82
N SER A 126 7.87 -2.21 -11.00
CA SER A 126 8.51 -1.87 -12.29
C SER A 126 8.73 -0.37 -12.47
N HIS A 127 7.91 0.45 -11.84
CA HIS A 127 7.88 1.88 -12.05
C HIS A 127 8.27 2.65 -10.78
N GLY A 128 9.27 2.18 -10.02
CA GLY A 128 9.68 2.72 -8.71
C GLY A 128 9.90 4.24 -8.62
N ASN A 129 9.92 4.97 -9.73
CA ASN A 129 9.95 6.44 -9.84
C ASN A 129 8.97 7.04 -10.89
N SER A 130 7.99 6.31 -11.41
CA SER A 130 7.03 6.89 -12.36
C SER A 130 5.90 7.64 -11.66
N ASN A 131 5.36 8.65 -12.35
CA ASN A 131 4.19 9.40 -11.90
C ASN A 131 2.87 8.60 -12.01
N LYS A 132 2.93 7.28 -12.26
CA LYS A 132 1.75 6.40 -12.31
C LYS A 132 1.31 6.03 -10.91
N PHE A 133 0.01 6.16 -10.67
CA PHE A 133 -0.62 5.79 -9.42
C PHE A 133 -0.68 4.25 -9.26
N SER A 134 -0.39 3.78 -8.06
CA SER A 134 -0.71 2.43 -7.60
C SER A 134 -1.14 2.48 -6.13
N PHE A 135 -2.12 1.67 -5.75
CA PHE A 135 -2.54 1.57 -4.35
C PHE A 135 -1.42 1.08 -3.41
N CYS A 136 -0.39 0.41 -3.94
CA CYS A 136 0.78 -0.01 -3.18
C CYS A 136 1.56 1.18 -2.58
N GLN A 137 1.41 2.39 -3.13
CA GLN A 137 1.99 3.62 -2.58
C GLN A 137 1.27 4.11 -1.32
N PHE A 138 0.08 3.58 -1.03
CA PHE A 138 -0.78 4.01 0.07
C PHE A 138 -1.16 2.82 0.98
N PRO A 139 -0.24 2.20 1.73
CA PRO A 139 -0.50 0.97 2.49
C PRO A 139 -1.65 1.08 3.50
N PHE A 140 -1.97 2.28 4.00
CA PHE A 140 -3.03 2.46 4.99
C PHE A 140 -4.43 2.06 4.46
N ILE A 141 -4.67 2.13 3.15
CA ILE A 141 -5.96 1.76 2.53
C ILE A 141 -6.09 0.26 2.29
N LEU A 142 -4.97 -0.48 2.31
CA LEU A 142 -4.94 -1.90 2.00
C LEU A 142 -5.34 -2.73 3.23
N SER A 143 -6.21 -3.71 3.00
CA SER A 143 -6.57 -4.70 4.02
C SER A 143 -5.37 -5.53 4.45
N THR A 144 -5.47 -6.19 5.60
CA THR A 144 -4.43 -7.13 6.06
C THR A 144 -4.25 -8.30 5.09
N VAL A 145 -5.33 -8.75 4.44
CA VAL A 145 -5.28 -9.84 3.45
C VAL A 145 -4.43 -9.44 2.24
N VAL A 146 -4.69 -8.23 1.71
CA VAL A 146 -3.94 -7.68 0.59
C VAL A 146 -2.47 -7.44 0.95
N LYS A 147 -2.19 -6.85 2.11
CA LYS A 147 -0.81 -6.64 2.60
C LYS A 147 -0.05 -7.95 2.71
N LYS A 148 -0.68 -8.98 3.28
CA LYS A 148 -0.10 -10.32 3.38
C LYS A 148 0.23 -10.87 1.99
N ALA A 149 -0.69 -10.73 1.03
CA ALA A 149 -0.46 -11.20 -0.33
C ALA A 149 0.73 -10.49 -1.01
N ILE A 150 0.85 -9.16 -0.83
CA ILE A 150 1.98 -8.37 -1.36
C ILE A 150 3.30 -8.84 -0.73
N ILE A 151 3.36 -8.91 0.61
CA ILE A 151 4.59 -9.33 1.33
C ILE A 151 4.99 -10.75 0.94
N GLN A 152 4.02 -11.66 0.85
CA GLN A 152 4.27 -13.03 0.40
C GLN A 152 4.88 -13.04 -0.99
N ARG A 153 4.30 -12.30 -1.93
CA ARG A 153 4.79 -12.24 -3.31
C ARG A 153 6.19 -11.65 -3.41
N ASP A 154 6.46 -10.60 -2.66
CA ASP A 154 7.77 -9.94 -2.60
C ASP A 154 8.84 -10.91 -2.07
N SER A 155 8.52 -11.65 -0.99
CA SER A 155 9.43 -12.66 -0.42
C SER A 155 9.74 -13.80 -1.39
N GLU A 156 8.76 -14.27 -2.17
CA GLU A 156 8.97 -15.29 -3.20
C GLU A 156 9.87 -14.79 -4.33
N GLN A 157 9.65 -13.56 -4.79
CA GLN A 157 10.48 -12.95 -5.83
C GLN A 157 11.91 -12.73 -5.34
N GLN A 158 12.08 -12.28 -4.11
CA GLN A 158 13.38 -12.09 -3.50
C GLN A 158 14.12 -13.43 -3.35
N MET A 159 13.43 -14.48 -2.90
CA MET A 159 14.00 -15.82 -2.80
C MET A 159 14.45 -16.34 -4.17
N ILE A 160 13.64 -16.18 -5.22
CA ILE A 160 14.00 -16.57 -6.60
C ILE A 160 15.21 -15.76 -7.09
N SER A 161 15.24 -14.45 -6.82
CA SER A 161 16.35 -13.57 -7.20
C SER A 161 17.66 -13.99 -6.52
N MET A 162 17.60 -14.26 -5.20
CA MET A 162 18.74 -14.73 -4.42
C MET A 162 19.25 -16.09 -4.92
N ALA A 163 18.36 -17.03 -5.20
CA ALA A 163 18.70 -18.33 -5.76
C ALA A 163 19.41 -18.19 -7.12
N ARG A 164 18.88 -17.35 -8.01
CA ARG A 164 19.51 -17.04 -9.31
C ARG A 164 20.88 -16.42 -9.14
N GLN A 165 21.02 -15.42 -8.27
CA GLN A 165 22.30 -14.75 -8.03
C GLN A 165 23.34 -15.73 -7.47
N SER A 166 22.94 -16.59 -6.52
CA SER A 166 23.81 -17.62 -5.94
C SER A 166 24.29 -18.62 -7.00
N LEU A 167 23.39 -19.05 -7.89
CA LEU A 167 23.73 -19.93 -9.01
C LEU A 167 24.71 -19.25 -9.98
N VAL A 168 24.42 -18.03 -10.42
CA VAL A 168 25.29 -17.25 -11.32
C VAL A 168 26.69 -17.06 -10.70
N ASN A 169 26.76 -16.74 -9.41
CA ASN A 169 28.02 -16.58 -8.69
C ASN A 169 28.85 -17.88 -8.68
N LYS A 170 28.23 -19.05 -8.49
CA LYS A 170 28.93 -20.34 -8.53
C LYS A 170 29.40 -20.73 -9.93
N VAL A 171 28.57 -20.50 -10.95
CA VAL A 171 28.92 -20.75 -12.36
C VAL A 171 30.08 -19.85 -12.78
N SER A 172 30.03 -18.55 -12.45
CA SER A 172 31.12 -17.61 -12.74
C SER A 172 32.45 -18.00 -12.09
N ARG A 173 32.42 -18.67 -10.93
CA ARG A 173 33.60 -19.19 -10.22
C ARG A 173 34.03 -20.59 -10.66
N ARG A 174 33.38 -21.17 -11.70
CA ARG A 174 33.61 -22.54 -12.19
C ARG A 174 33.51 -23.62 -11.10
N GLN A 175 32.70 -23.37 -10.07
CA GLN A 175 32.46 -24.32 -8.99
C GLN A 175 31.36 -25.31 -9.40
N ARG A 176 31.43 -26.54 -8.88
CA ARG A 176 30.32 -27.50 -9.06
C ARG A 176 29.05 -26.94 -8.43
N VAL A 177 27.97 -26.92 -9.21
CA VAL A 177 26.64 -26.54 -8.74
C VAL A 177 26.05 -27.73 -7.99
N ASP A 178 25.64 -27.49 -6.75
CA ASP A 178 24.88 -28.43 -5.93
C ASP A 178 23.51 -27.80 -5.68
N MET A 179 22.43 -28.57 -5.87
CA MET A 179 21.05 -28.12 -5.68
C MET A 179 20.76 -27.73 -4.23
N ASN A 180 21.55 -28.22 -3.27
CA ASN A 180 21.49 -27.80 -1.86
C ASN A 180 21.71 -26.28 -1.67
N LEU A 181 22.27 -25.59 -2.67
CA LEU A 181 22.43 -24.13 -2.69
C LEU A 181 21.11 -23.36 -2.72
N LEU A 182 20.03 -23.98 -3.22
CA LEU A 182 18.72 -23.33 -3.34
C LEU A 182 17.95 -23.31 -2.03
N PHE A 183 18.46 -23.98 -1.00
CA PHE A 183 17.83 -24.14 0.30
C PHE A 183 18.74 -23.64 1.41
N LEU A 184 18.15 -22.99 2.41
CA LEU A 184 18.83 -22.73 3.67
C LEU A 184 18.82 -24.02 4.49
N ASN A 185 19.95 -24.71 4.54
CA ASN A 185 20.12 -25.93 5.32
C ASN A 185 20.58 -25.58 6.74
N ILE A 186 19.68 -25.65 7.71
CA ILE A 186 19.98 -25.38 9.13
C ILE A 186 20.23 -26.71 9.85
N LYS A 187 21.44 -26.90 10.38
CA LYS A 187 21.80 -28.12 11.14
C LYS A 187 21.72 -27.85 12.63
N VAL A 188 20.71 -28.43 13.29
CA VAL A 188 20.44 -28.22 14.72
C VAL A 188 20.36 -29.52 15.49
N ARG A 189 20.83 -29.51 16.75
CA ARG A 189 20.63 -30.60 17.69
C ARG A 189 19.36 -30.34 18.51
N ARG A 190 18.54 -31.38 18.71
CA ARG A 190 17.28 -31.27 19.47
C ARG A 190 17.47 -30.69 20.88
N ALA A 191 18.58 -31.03 21.54
CA ALA A 191 18.90 -30.55 22.88
C ALA A 191 19.36 -29.08 22.93
N GLN A 192 19.80 -28.51 21.81
CA GLN A 192 20.40 -27.17 21.71
C GLN A 192 19.76 -26.35 20.58
N LEU A 193 18.47 -26.55 20.37
CA LEU A 193 17.71 -26.08 19.21
C LEU A 193 17.81 -24.56 19.03
N LEU A 194 17.71 -23.80 20.13
CA LEU A 194 17.75 -22.33 20.11
C LEU A 194 19.14 -21.79 19.76
N SER A 195 20.19 -22.28 20.43
CA SER A 195 21.56 -21.81 20.19
C SER A 195 22.04 -22.19 18.80
N ASP A 196 21.82 -23.45 18.40
CA ASP A 196 22.24 -23.94 17.09
C ASP A 196 21.51 -23.19 15.97
N SER A 197 20.20 -22.90 16.13
CA SER A 197 19.44 -22.13 15.13
C SER A 197 19.95 -20.68 15.03
N LEU A 198 20.24 -20.04 16.17
CA LEU A 198 20.76 -18.68 16.17
C LEU A 198 22.15 -18.60 15.53
N ASP A 199 23.01 -19.59 15.75
CA ASP A 199 24.34 -19.62 15.15
C ASP A 199 24.29 -19.92 13.64
N GLU A 200 23.41 -20.82 13.19
CA GLU A 200 23.23 -21.15 11.77
C GLU A 200 22.52 -20.02 10.97
N VAL A 201 21.61 -19.27 11.61
CA VAL A 201 20.90 -18.14 11.00
C VAL A 201 21.69 -16.83 11.12
N ARG A 202 22.66 -16.73 12.04
CA ARG A 202 23.55 -15.57 12.13
C ARG A 202 24.32 -15.46 10.81
N PRO A 203 24.36 -14.29 10.16
CA PRO A 203 25.04 -14.16 8.88
C PRO A 203 26.50 -14.62 8.97
N PRO A 204 26.95 -15.61 8.17
CA PRO A 204 28.29 -15.52 7.62
C PRO A 204 28.31 -14.22 6.81
N ASN A 205 29.43 -13.50 6.77
CA ASN A 205 29.61 -12.16 6.18
C ASN A 205 29.18 -11.99 4.69
N THR A 206 28.49 -12.95 4.07
CA THR A 206 28.33 -13.13 2.63
C THR A 206 26.91 -13.39 2.13
N LEU A 207 25.90 -13.77 2.94
CA LEU A 207 24.59 -14.22 2.39
C LEU A 207 23.34 -13.44 2.84
N LEU A 208 23.31 -12.85 4.04
CA LEU A 208 22.12 -12.14 4.55
C LEU A 208 22.16 -10.61 4.38
N LYS A 209 23.21 -10.04 3.75
CA LYS A 209 23.32 -8.58 3.53
C LYS A 209 22.39 -8.01 2.46
N HIS A 210 21.57 -8.81 1.80
CA HIS A 210 20.75 -8.37 0.65
C HIS A 210 19.24 -8.50 0.83
N CYS A 211 18.75 -8.71 2.06
CA CYS A 211 17.37 -8.36 2.41
C CYS A 211 17.34 -6.94 2.98
N PRO A 212 16.95 -5.90 2.22
CA PRO A 212 16.52 -4.67 2.83
C PRO A 212 15.21 -4.96 3.58
N LEU A 213 15.22 -4.70 4.90
CA LEU A 213 14.00 -4.43 5.66
C LEU A 213 13.37 -3.13 5.15
#